data_AF-A0A2P8W7S9-F1
#
_entry.id   AF-A0A2P8W7S9-F1
#
_cell.length_a   1.000
_cell.length_b   1.000
_cell.length_c   1.000
_cell.angle_alpha   90.00
_cell.angle_beta   90.00
_cell.angle_gamma   90.00
#
_symmetry.space_group_name_H-M   'P 1'
#
loop_
_entity.id
_entity.type
_entity.pdbx_description
1 polymer ?
#
loop_
_entity_poly.entity_id
_entity_poly.type
_entity_poly.pdbx_seq_one_letter_code
_entity_poly.pdbx_strand_id
1 'polypeptide(L)'
;METFSPRPTLNLTKGLITIQALKRYVHRYWAMAHRSRMAVVQEENFLPEVRSLFGDLRLKHTWERAYSHFFVNWVVGCAVEADTYFGVLDPSQWEDWAYELRFLTLEAIAAHPETKSLTSNALSYLVRYERESLASGFIALVEESTRRQGSKACQTTVLQGFKQMRR
;
A
#
# COMPACT_ATOMS: atom_id res chain seq x y z
N MET A 1 8.04 24.01 12.46
CA MET A 1 8.89 22.83 12.68
C MET A 1 8.24 22.01 13.76
N GLU A 2 7.37 21.07 13.38
CA GLU A 2 6.77 20.15 14.35
C GLU A 2 7.66 18.93 14.51
N THR A 3 8.05 18.69 15.75
CA THR A 3 8.89 17.59 16.19
C THR A 3 8.18 16.27 15.99
N PHE A 4 8.79 15.39 15.18
CA PHE A 4 8.41 13.98 15.04
C PHE A 4 8.44 13.34 16.44
N SER A 5 7.28 13.13 17.04
CA SER A 5 7.19 12.47 18.34
C SER A 5 7.38 10.96 18.12
N PRO A 6 8.38 10.33 18.76
CA PRO A 6 8.56 8.89 18.65
C PRO A 6 7.35 8.17 19.25
N ARG A 7 6.69 7.32 18.46
CA ARG A 7 5.56 6.50 18.94
C ARG A 7 6.02 5.67 20.16
N PRO A 8 5.18 5.55 21.20
CA PRO A 8 5.50 4.75 22.38
C PRO A 8 5.75 3.29 21.99
N THR A 9 6.70 2.68 22.70
CA THR A 9 7.23 1.33 22.49
C THR A 9 6.15 0.28 22.25
N LEU A 10 6.30 -0.45 21.14
CA LEU A 10 5.48 -1.59 20.73
C LEU A 10 5.28 -2.58 21.88
N ASN A 11 4.04 -2.70 22.35
CA ASN A 11 3.60 -3.91 23.01
C ASN A 11 3.62 -5.04 21.97
N LEU A 12 4.64 -5.90 22.03
CA LEU A 12 4.92 -6.98 21.07
C LEU A 12 3.75 -7.96 20.83
N THR A 13 2.70 -7.93 21.66
CA THR A 13 1.50 -8.76 21.54
C THR A 13 0.31 -8.07 20.87
N LYS A 14 0.30 -6.74 20.70
CA LYS A 14 -0.83 -6.00 20.10
C LYS A 14 -0.74 -5.82 18.57
N GLY A 15 0.43 -6.02 17.96
CA GLY A 15 0.66 -5.77 16.53
C GLY A 15 0.39 -6.95 15.58
N LEU A 16 0.15 -8.16 16.09
CA LEU A 16 0.02 -9.34 15.23
C LEU A 16 -1.45 -9.69 14.98
N ILE A 17 -1.93 -9.33 13.79
CA ILE A 17 -3.25 -9.77 13.32
C ILE A 17 -3.36 -11.30 13.31
N THR A 18 -4.50 -11.82 13.77
CA THR A 18 -4.82 -13.25 13.68
C THR A 18 -5.10 -13.65 12.23
N ILE A 19 -4.84 -14.91 11.87
CA ILE A 19 -5.09 -15.37 10.49
C ILE A 19 -6.58 -15.25 10.11
N GLN A 20 -7.51 -15.50 11.05
CA GLN A 20 -8.94 -15.35 10.81
C GLN A 20 -9.32 -13.89 10.55
N ALA A 21 -8.77 -12.94 11.33
CA ALA A 21 -9.01 -11.53 11.10
C ALA A 21 -8.43 -11.09 9.75
N LEU A 22 -7.19 -11.50 9.44
CA LEU A 22 -6.53 -11.18 8.17
C LEU A 22 -7.34 -11.68 6.97
N LYS A 23 -7.87 -12.92 7.02
CA LYS A 23 -8.77 -13.45 5.97
C LYS A 23 -9.98 -12.57 5.72
N ARG A 24 -10.59 -12.00 6.77
CA ARG A 24 -11.72 -11.06 6.64
C ARG A 24 -11.32 -9.76 5.95
N TYR A 25 -10.16 -9.20 6.29
CA TYR A 25 -9.64 -8.01 5.60
C TYR A 25 -9.30 -8.28 4.14
N VAL A 26 -8.67 -9.43 3.85
CA VAL A 26 -8.37 -9.85 2.48
C VAL A 26 -9.66 -9.98 1.67
N HIS A 27 -10.67 -10.64 2.22
CA HIS A 27 -11.99 -10.78 1.59
C HIS A 27 -12.64 -9.42 1.30
N ARG A 28 -12.64 -8.52 2.29
CA ARG A 28 -13.14 -7.15 2.14
C ARG A 28 -12.46 -6.42 0.98
N TYR A 29 -11.12 -6.38 0.95
CA TYR A 29 -10.40 -5.67 -0.08
C TYR A 29 -10.48 -6.35 -1.45
N TRP A 30 -10.55 -7.68 -1.50
CA TRP A 30 -10.82 -8.42 -2.73
C TRP A 30 -12.16 -7.99 -3.36
N ALA A 31 -13.24 -7.96 -2.56
CA ALA A 31 -14.56 -7.53 -3.02
C ALA A 31 -14.55 -6.05 -3.44
N MET A 32 -13.89 -5.18 -2.66
CA MET A 32 -13.79 -3.75 -3.00
C MET A 32 -12.99 -3.49 -4.28
N ALA A 33 -11.88 -4.21 -4.50
CA ALA A 33 -11.08 -4.11 -5.72
C ALA A 33 -11.82 -4.59 -6.98
N HIS A 34 -12.66 -5.60 -6.85
CA HIS A 34 -13.50 -6.06 -7.96
C HIS A 34 -14.63 -5.05 -8.26
N ARG A 35 -15.28 -4.54 -7.22
CA ARG A 35 -16.36 -3.54 -7.37
C ARG A 35 -15.86 -2.22 -7.95
N SER A 36 -14.66 -1.77 -7.59
CA SER A 36 -14.08 -0.55 -8.18
C SER A 36 -13.83 -0.69 -9.69
N ARG A 37 -13.72 -1.92 -10.19
CA ARG A 37 -13.64 -2.26 -11.62
C ARG A 37 -14.99 -2.62 -12.24
N MET A 38 -16.09 -2.29 -11.57
CA MET A 38 -17.47 -2.60 -11.99
C MET A 38 -17.74 -4.11 -12.20
N ALA A 39 -16.92 -4.99 -11.62
CA ALA A 39 -17.13 -6.42 -11.71
C ALA A 39 -18.23 -6.88 -10.73
N VAL A 40 -19.03 -7.87 -11.16
CA VAL A 40 -19.96 -8.57 -10.28
C VAL A 40 -19.16 -9.50 -9.38
N VAL A 41 -19.26 -9.30 -8.06
CA VAL A 41 -18.56 -10.13 -7.08
C VAL A 41 -19.30 -11.46 -6.92
N GLN A 42 -18.60 -12.56 -7.18
CA GLN A 42 -19.07 -13.93 -7.00
C GLN A 42 -18.22 -14.57 -5.90
N GLU A 43 -18.81 -14.75 -4.72
CA GLU A 43 -18.13 -15.16 -3.48
C GLU A 43 -17.39 -16.51 -3.62
N GLU A 44 -17.93 -17.41 -4.45
CA GLU A 44 -17.34 -18.69 -4.80
C GLU A 44 -15.96 -18.56 -5.46
N ASN A 45 -15.64 -17.42 -6.08
CA ASN A 45 -14.36 -17.19 -6.76
C ASN A 45 -13.25 -16.72 -5.82
N PHE A 46 -13.58 -16.28 -4.60
CA PHE A 46 -12.61 -15.70 -3.68
C PHE A 46 -11.45 -16.65 -3.33
N LEU A 47 -11.76 -17.84 -2.79
CA LEU A 47 -10.72 -18.79 -2.38
C LEU A 47 -9.92 -19.37 -3.55
N PRO A 48 -10.54 -19.73 -4.70
CA PRO A 48 -9.80 -20.12 -5.90
C PRO A 48 -8.81 -19.06 -6.37
N GLU A 49 -9.22 -17.79 -6.43
CA GLU A 49 -8.37 -16.69 -6.88
C GLU A 49 -7.19 -16.47 -5.93
N VAL A 50 -7.45 -16.40 -4.61
CA VAL A 50 -6.38 -16.26 -3.62
C VAL A 50 -5.38 -17.41 -3.73
N ARG A 51 -5.86 -18.65 -3.91
CA ARG A 51 -4.99 -19.81 -4.06
C ARG A 51 -4.15 -19.73 -5.34
N SER A 52 -4.76 -19.35 -6.45
CA SER A 52 -4.08 -19.27 -7.76
C SER A 52 -2.99 -18.20 -7.76
N LEU A 53 -3.23 -17.06 -7.11
CA LEU A 53 -2.30 -15.93 -7.13
C LEU A 53 -1.21 -16.03 -6.05
N PHE A 54 -1.53 -16.59 -4.88
CA PHE A 54 -0.68 -16.48 -3.68
C PHE A 54 -0.32 -17.83 -3.02
N GLY A 55 -0.87 -18.94 -3.49
CA GLY A 55 -0.49 -20.28 -3.07
C GLY A 55 -1.30 -20.86 -1.90
N ASP A 56 -0.62 -21.48 -0.94
CA ASP A 56 -1.25 -22.31 0.10
C ASP A 56 -2.07 -21.49 1.12
N LEU A 57 -3.38 -21.70 1.13
CA LEU A 57 -4.35 -21.01 2.00
C LEU A 57 -4.20 -21.32 3.51
N ARG A 58 -3.36 -22.27 3.89
CA ARG A 58 -3.03 -22.58 5.29
C ARG A 58 -1.97 -21.64 5.87
N LEU A 59 -1.15 -21.02 5.01
CA LEU A 59 -0.01 -20.19 5.43
C LEU A 59 -0.44 -18.74 5.65
N LYS A 60 -0.04 -18.13 6.78
CA LYS A 60 -0.34 -16.71 7.06
C LYS A 60 0.24 -15.78 5.98
N HIS A 61 1.46 -16.06 5.52
CA HIS A 61 2.14 -15.26 4.50
C HIS A 61 1.37 -15.15 3.18
N THR A 62 0.66 -16.20 2.77
CA THR A 62 -0.23 -16.18 1.58
C THR A 62 -1.31 -15.09 1.73
N TRP A 63 -1.88 -14.95 2.93
CA TRP A 63 -2.90 -13.94 3.21
C TRP A 63 -2.32 -12.53 3.35
N GLU A 64 -1.09 -12.38 3.84
CA GLU A 64 -0.40 -11.09 3.95
C GLU A 64 -0.09 -10.50 2.56
N ARG A 65 0.34 -11.35 1.62
CA ARG A 65 0.52 -10.97 0.21
C ARG A 65 -0.80 -10.64 -0.46
N ALA A 66 -1.82 -11.48 -0.26
CA ALA A 66 -3.16 -11.24 -0.79
C ALA A 66 -3.74 -9.92 -0.30
N TYR A 67 -3.58 -9.61 1.00
CA TYR A 67 -4.00 -8.35 1.58
C TYR A 67 -3.36 -7.17 0.86
N SER A 68 -2.03 -7.17 0.77
CA SER A 68 -1.26 -6.09 0.17
C SER A 68 -1.62 -5.89 -1.31
N HIS A 69 -1.82 -7.01 -2.04
CA HIS A 69 -2.25 -6.97 -3.43
C HIS A 69 -3.65 -6.38 -3.60
N PHE A 70 -4.67 -6.90 -2.92
CA PHE A 70 -6.05 -6.43 -3.11
C PHE A 70 -6.26 -5.02 -2.55
N PHE A 71 -5.57 -4.67 -1.45
CA PHE A 71 -5.55 -3.30 -0.96
C PHE A 71 -5.07 -2.34 -2.05
N VAL A 72 -3.91 -2.60 -2.67
CA VAL A 72 -3.37 -1.74 -3.74
C VAL A 72 -4.29 -1.70 -4.96
N ASN A 73 -4.84 -2.84 -5.40
CA ASN A 73 -5.79 -2.86 -6.52
C ASN A 73 -7.04 -2.02 -6.21
N TRP A 74 -7.53 -2.06 -4.96
CA TRP A 74 -8.63 -1.22 -4.54
C TRP A 74 -8.24 0.27 -4.56
N VAL A 75 -7.11 0.65 -3.94
CA VAL A 75 -6.61 2.03 -3.95
C VAL A 75 -6.50 2.57 -5.38
N VAL A 76 -5.87 1.81 -6.27
CA VAL A 76 -5.71 2.20 -7.68
C VAL A 76 -7.06 2.32 -8.39
N GLY A 77 -7.98 1.40 -8.14
CA GLY A 77 -9.31 1.42 -8.77
C GLY A 77 -10.26 2.49 -8.24
N CYS A 78 -10.02 3.07 -7.06
CA CYS A 78 -10.93 4.05 -6.44
C CYS A 78 -10.31 5.43 -6.20
N ALA A 79 -8.99 5.60 -6.32
CA ALA A 79 -8.34 6.87 -6.10
C ALA A 79 -8.62 7.82 -7.29
N VAL A 80 -9.61 8.68 -7.10
CA VAL A 80 -10.03 9.69 -8.08
C VAL A 80 -9.16 10.95 -8.02
N GLU A 81 -8.52 11.21 -6.87
CA GLU A 81 -7.76 12.43 -6.58
C GLU A 81 -6.45 12.14 -5.84
N ALA A 82 -5.46 13.03 -6.02
CA ALA A 82 -4.14 12.91 -5.42
C ALA A 82 -4.17 12.86 -3.88
N ASP A 83 -5.06 13.65 -3.27
CA ASP A 83 -5.25 13.70 -1.83
C ASP A 83 -5.69 12.36 -1.26
N THR A 84 -6.73 11.76 -1.87
CA THR A 84 -7.24 10.45 -1.45
C THR A 84 -6.20 9.37 -1.67
N TYR A 85 -5.48 9.42 -2.80
CA TYR A 85 -4.42 8.47 -3.12
C TYR A 85 -3.34 8.45 -2.03
N PHE A 86 -2.77 9.61 -1.69
CA PHE A 86 -1.71 9.67 -0.68
C PHE A 86 -2.22 9.56 0.76
N GLY A 87 -3.45 10.01 1.04
CA GLY A 87 -4.07 9.82 2.35
C GLY A 87 -4.29 8.34 2.69
N VAL A 88 -4.71 7.52 1.72
CA VAL A 88 -4.87 6.07 1.92
C VAL A 88 -3.51 5.36 1.98
N LEU A 89 -2.51 5.87 1.26
CA LEU A 89 -1.15 5.31 1.27
C LEU A 89 -0.25 5.85 2.38
N ASP A 90 -0.76 6.73 3.24
CA ASP A 90 -0.02 7.23 4.40
C ASP A 90 -0.03 6.19 5.52
N PRO A 91 1.13 5.60 5.87
CA PRO A 91 1.21 4.60 6.94
C PRO A 91 0.86 5.16 8.32
N SER A 92 0.82 6.49 8.48
CA SER A 92 0.36 7.12 9.71
C SER A 92 -1.11 6.83 10.01
N GLN A 93 -1.90 6.58 8.96
CA GLN A 93 -3.34 6.32 9.01
C GLN A 93 -3.67 4.84 9.14
N TRP A 94 -2.67 3.96 9.07
CA TRP A 94 -2.87 2.51 9.08
C TRP A 94 -2.98 1.97 10.51
N GLU A 95 -3.76 0.91 10.67
CA GLU A 95 -3.72 0.10 11.89
C GLU A 95 -2.32 -0.49 12.09
N ASP A 96 -1.86 -0.65 13.34
CA ASP A 96 -0.49 -1.10 13.66
C ASP A 96 -0.13 -2.42 12.95
N TRP A 97 -1.07 -3.37 12.86
CA TRP A 97 -0.83 -4.65 12.18
C TRP A 97 -0.67 -4.49 10.67
N ALA A 98 -1.33 -3.50 10.05
CA ALA A 98 -1.22 -3.24 8.63
C ALA A 98 0.11 -2.54 8.31
N TYR A 99 0.61 -1.72 9.24
CA TYR A 99 1.96 -1.14 9.18
C TYR A 99 3.05 -2.22 9.15
N GLU A 100 2.85 -3.37 9.80
CA GLU A 100 3.78 -4.51 9.69
C GLU A 100 3.86 -5.06 8.25
N LEU A 101 2.82 -4.87 7.44
CA LEU A 101 2.76 -5.30 6.03
C LEU A 101 3.23 -4.22 5.05
N ARG A 102 3.77 -3.09 5.53
CA ARG A 102 4.08 -1.92 4.70
C ARG A 102 5.03 -2.20 3.54
N PHE A 103 5.99 -3.10 3.71
CA PHE A 103 6.91 -3.46 2.62
C PHE A 103 6.25 -4.37 1.58
N LEU A 104 5.41 -5.31 1.99
CA LEU A 104 4.58 -6.08 1.05
C LEU A 104 3.62 -5.16 0.28
N THR A 105 3.09 -4.13 0.95
CA THR A 105 2.26 -3.11 0.31
C THR A 105 3.06 -2.29 -0.69
N LEU A 106 4.27 -1.83 -0.35
CA LEU A 106 5.17 -1.16 -1.31
C LEU A 106 5.53 -2.05 -2.49
N GLU A 107 5.80 -3.34 -2.28
CA GLU A 107 6.06 -4.30 -3.35
C GLU A 107 4.85 -4.42 -4.28
N ALA A 108 3.64 -4.49 -3.73
CA ALA A 108 2.41 -4.52 -4.51
C ALA A 108 2.18 -3.22 -5.30
N ILE A 109 2.46 -2.05 -4.69
CA ILE A 109 2.44 -0.74 -5.36
C ILE A 109 3.41 -0.74 -6.55
N ALA A 110 4.64 -1.19 -6.35
CA ALA A 110 5.66 -1.24 -7.39
C ALA A 110 5.34 -2.23 -8.52
N ALA A 111 4.64 -3.32 -8.22
CA ALA A 111 4.27 -4.35 -9.20
C ALA A 111 3.00 -4.01 -10.00
N HIS A 112 2.14 -3.11 -9.50
CA HIS A 112 0.87 -2.80 -10.15
C HIS A 112 1.07 -1.83 -11.35
N PRO A 113 0.55 -2.14 -12.55
CA PRO A 113 0.93 -1.47 -13.81
C PRO A 113 0.58 0.01 -13.85
N GLU A 114 -0.57 0.39 -13.31
CA GLU A 114 -1.07 1.78 -13.35
C GLU A 114 -0.39 2.69 -12.31
N THR A 115 0.19 2.11 -11.27
CA THR A 115 0.66 2.83 -10.07
C THR A 115 1.74 3.85 -10.38
N LYS A 116 2.61 3.56 -11.36
CA LYS A 116 3.65 4.50 -11.80
C LYS A 116 3.03 5.81 -12.31
N SER A 117 2.04 5.70 -13.21
CA SER A 117 1.39 6.86 -13.81
C SER A 117 0.55 7.64 -12.79
N LEU A 118 -0.22 6.92 -11.96
CA LEU A 118 -1.03 7.53 -10.90
C LEU A 118 -0.19 8.27 -9.87
N THR A 119 0.88 7.63 -9.37
CA THR A 119 1.79 8.25 -8.41
C THR A 119 2.44 9.50 -9.00
N SER A 120 2.91 9.43 -10.26
CA SER A 120 3.51 10.59 -10.92
C SER A 120 2.51 11.74 -11.06
N ASN A 121 1.31 11.47 -11.55
CA ASN A 121 0.27 12.48 -11.74
C ASN A 121 -0.17 13.11 -10.41
N ALA A 122 -0.34 12.27 -9.38
CA ALA A 122 -0.71 12.72 -8.05
C ALA A 122 0.39 13.61 -7.44
N LEU A 123 1.67 13.25 -7.57
CA LEU A 123 2.79 14.09 -7.11
C LEU A 123 2.85 15.42 -7.85
N SER A 124 2.70 15.43 -9.17
CA SER A 124 2.68 16.67 -9.96
C SER A 124 1.52 17.59 -9.56
N TYR A 125 0.35 17.01 -9.27
CA TYR A 125 -0.78 17.76 -8.71
C TYR A 125 -0.41 18.39 -7.36
N LEU A 126 0.12 17.62 -6.42
CA LEU A 126 0.48 18.14 -5.09
C LEU A 126 1.51 19.27 -5.17
N VAL A 127 2.53 19.15 -6.03
CA VAL A 127 3.52 20.22 -6.24
C VAL A 127 2.88 21.48 -6.80
N ARG A 128 2.03 21.34 -7.83
CA ARG A 128 1.36 22.48 -8.48
C ARG A 128 0.49 23.28 -7.50
N TYR A 129 -0.08 22.62 -6.50
CA TYR A 129 -0.98 23.24 -5.52
C TYR A 129 -0.36 23.40 -4.14
N GLU A 130 0.96 23.21 -3.98
CA GLU A 130 1.71 23.41 -2.73
C GLU A 130 1.20 22.53 -1.56
N ARG A 131 0.90 21.25 -1.85
CA ARG A 131 0.33 20.27 -0.91
C ARG A 131 1.21 19.02 -0.72
N GLU A 132 2.52 19.14 -0.92
CA GLU A 132 3.45 18.01 -0.87
C GLU A 132 3.50 17.31 0.49
N SER A 133 3.09 17.99 1.57
CA SER A 133 2.99 17.41 2.91
C SER A 133 2.08 16.18 2.95
N LEU A 134 1.08 16.08 2.06
CA LEU A 134 0.17 14.93 1.97
C LEU A 134 0.87 13.63 1.54
N ALA A 135 1.98 13.73 0.80
CA ALA A 135 2.75 12.56 0.37
C ALA A 135 3.88 12.19 1.35
N SER A 136 4.05 12.93 2.45
CA SER A 136 5.20 12.78 3.35
C SER A 136 5.35 11.38 3.95
N GLY A 137 4.25 10.78 4.41
CA GLY A 137 4.24 9.41 4.95
C GLY A 137 4.63 8.36 3.90
N PHE A 138 4.11 8.49 2.67
CA PHE A 138 4.47 7.62 1.56
C PHE A 138 5.95 7.76 1.18
N ILE A 139 6.46 8.99 1.10
CA ILE A 139 7.87 9.26 0.79
C ILE A 139 8.79 8.64 1.85
N ALA A 140 8.48 8.86 3.14
CA ALA A 140 9.25 8.31 4.25
C ALA A 140 9.29 6.76 4.20
N LEU A 141 8.17 6.13 3.82
CA LEU A 141 8.09 4.68 3.66
C LEU A 141 8.99 4.17 2.53
N VAL A 142 8.99 4.85 1.38
CA VAL A 142 9.87 4.52 0.24
C VAL A 142 11.35 4.69 0.61
N GLU A 143 11.69 5.74 1.36
CA GLU A 143 13.06 5.95 1.88
C GLU A 143 13.47 4.87 2.90
N GLU A 144 12.56 4.43 3.78
CA GLU A 144 12.79 3.29 4.67
C GLU A 144 13.09 2.02 3.87
N SER A 145 12.29 1.71 2.84
CA SER A 145 12.47 0.53 2.00
C SER A 145 13.82 0.56 1.27
N THR A 146 14.18 1.71 0.70
CA THR A 146 15.45 1.91 -0.01
C THR A 146 16.66 1.67 0.90
N ARG A 147 16.61 2.16 2.15
CA ARG A 147 17.68 1.92 3.14
C ARG A 147 17.81 0.44 3.51
N ARG A 148 16.69 -0.28 3.66
CA ARG A 148 16.69 -1.72 4.01
C ARG A 148 17.23 -2.61 2.90
N GLN A 149 16.94 -2.29 1.63
CA GLN A 149 17.32 -3.13 0.49
C GLN A 149 18.77 -2.96 0.03
N GLY A 150 19.55 -2.06 0.63
CA GLY A 150 20.99 -1.94 0.41
C GLY A 150 21.38 -1.88 -1.07
N SER A 151 21.13 -0.74 -1.73
CA SER A 151 21.61 -0.45 -3.10
C SER A 151 21.39 -1.56 -4.15
N LYS A 152 20.34 -2.37 -4.04
CA LYS A 152 19.90 -3.25 -5.15
C LYS A 152 18.71 -2.61 -5.86
N ALA A 153 19.03 -1.97 -6.99
CA ALA A 153 18.27 -1.62 -8.20
C ALA A 153 16.75 -1.92 -8.32
N CYS A 154 15.95 -1.73 -7.27
CA CYS A 154 14.50 -1.70 -7.36
C CYS A 154 14.00 -0.41 -6.69
N GLN A 155 13.09 0.31 -7.35
CA GLN A 155 12.44 1.57 -6.92
C GLN A 155 13.08 2.92 -7.32
N THR A 156 13.89 2.97 -8.38
CA THR A 156 14.45 4.25 -8.85
C THR A 156 13.41 5.19 -9.49
N THR A 157 12.28 4.68 -10.00
CA THR A 157 11.36 5.50 -10.82
C THR A 157 10.49 6.48 -10.02
N VAL A 158 10.03 6.10 -8.82
CA VAL A 158 9.15 6.95 -7.99
C VAL A 158 9.95 8.08 -7.32
N LEU A 159 11.15 7.77 -6.82
CA LEU A 159 12.05 8.75 -6.21
C LEU A 159 12.76 9.64 -7.24
N GLN A 160 13.09 9.16 -8.44
CA GLN A 160 13.69 10.00 -9.48
C GLN A 160 12.73 11.08 -9.97
N GLY A 161 11.43 10.75 -10.12
CA GLY A 161 10.41 11.75 -10.44
C GLY A 161 10.35 12.86 -9.39
N PHE A 162 10.33 12.51 -8.10
CA PHE A 162 10.28 13.49 -7.02
C PHE A 162 11.54 14.37 -6.93
N LYS A 163 12.73 13.80 -7.15
CA LYS A 163 14.00 14.54 -7.14
C LYS A 163 14.19 15.45 -8.36
N GLN A 164 13.62 15.10 -9.52
CA GLN A 164 13.67 15.93 -10.72
C GLN A 164 12.66 17.09 -10.66
N MET A 165 11.50 16.91 -10.04
CA MET A 165 10.47 17.96 -9.90
C MET A 165 10.79 19.03 -8.84
N ARG A 166 11.81 18.83 -8.01
CA ARG A 166 12.31 19.81 -7.01
C ARG A 166 13.48 20.68 -7.50
N ARG A 167 13.87 20.56 -8.78
CA ARG A 167 14.88 21.43 -9.42
C ARG A 167 14.19 22.48 -10.27
#